data_AF-A0A7Y8MEI3-F1
#
_entry.id   AF-A0A7Y8MEI3-F1
#
_cell.length_a   1.000
_cell.length_b   1.000
_cell.length_c   1.000
_cell.angle_alpha   90.00
_cell.angle_beta   90.00
_cell.angle_gamma   90.00
#
_symmetry.space_group_name_H-M   'P 1'
#
loop_
_entity.id
_entity.type
_entity.pdbx_description
1 polymer ?
#
loop_
_entity_poly.entity_id
_entity_poly.type
_entity_poly.pdbx_seq_one_letter_code
_entity_poly.pdbx_strand_id
1 'polypeptide(L)'
;DVTNARLDGAALEAVAAPGGAGQALLSLAAERMALSARAYHRTLKVARTIADLDGAGGVKRVHIAEALSLKRVWAGAERGPIATAQA
;
A
#
# COMPACT_ATOMS: atom_id res chain seq x y z
N ASP A 1 -19.76 -1.29 10.73
CA ASP A 1 -18.90 -1.37 9.53
C ASP A 1 -17.63 -0.56 9.68
N VAL A 2 -16.48 -1.24 9.68
CA VAL A 2 -15.16 -0.60 9.64
C VAL A 2 -14.78 -0.43 8.17
N THR A 3 -14.41 0.78 7.76
CA THR A 3 -13.95 1.06 6.39
C THR A 3 -12.45 0.86 6.26
N ASN A 4 -11.96 0.50 5.06
CA ASN A 4 -10.54 0.30 4.80
C ASN A 4 -9.66 1.48 5.22
N ALA A 5 -10.18 2.70 5.12
CA ALA A 5 -9.48 3.92 5.51
C ALA A 5 -9.07 3.92 6.99
N ARG A 6 -9.84 3.26 7.86
CA ARG A 6 -9.64 3.22 9.32
C ARG A 6 -8.75 2.07 9.79
N LEU A 7 -8.38 1.14 8.92
CA LEU A 7 -7.53 0.00 9.30
C LEU A 7 -6.08 0.46 9.54
N ASP A 8 -5.37 -0.13 10.48
CA ASP A 8 -3.96 0.14 10.71
C ASP A 8 -3.24 -1.08 11.29
N GLY A 9 -1.90 -1.02 11.32
CA GLY A 9 -1.04 -2.07 11.86
C GLY A 9 -1.47 -3.48 11.44
N ALA A 10 -1.63 -4.36 12.44
CA ALA A 10 -2.00 -5.76 12.22
C ALA A 10 -3.38 -5.93 11.56
N ALA A 11 -4.34 -5.04 11.81
CA ALA A 11 -5.67 -5.12 11.21
C ALA A 11 -5.64 -4.83 9.70
N LEU A 12 -4.77 -3.90 9.27
CA LEU A 12 -4.53 -3.66 7.85
C LEU A 12 -3.84 -4.86 7.19
N GLU A 13 -2.78 -5.38 7.79
CA GLU A 13 -2.05 -6.53 7.25
C GLU A 13 -2.97 -7.76 7.09
N ALA A 14 -3.83 -8.03 8.07
CA ALA A 14 -4.74 -9.17 8.03
C ALA A 14 -5.68 -9.20 6.80
N VAL A 15 -6.03 -8.04 6.24
CA VAL A 15 -7.00 -7.96 5.12
C VAL A 15 -6.37 -7.51 3.81
N ALA A 16 -5.22 -6.83 3.87
CA ALA A 16 -4.57 -6.21 2.72
C ALA A 16 -3.25 -6.86 2.33
N ALA A 17 -2.74 -7.83 3.11
CA ALA A 17 -1.53 -8.57 2.76
C ALA A 17 -1.64 -9.16 1.35
N PRO A 18 -0.77 -8.75 0.41
CA PRO A 18 -0.83 -9.26 -0.95
C PRO A 18 -0.22 -10.67 -1.03
N GLY A 19 -0.68 -11.45 -2.02
CA GLY A 19 0.02 -12.69 -2.38
C GLY A 19 1.47 -12.43 -2.84
N GLY A 20 2.31 -13.47 -2.92
CA GLY A 20 3.77 -13.34 -3.11
C GLY A 20 4.21 -12.41 -4.26
N ALA A 21 3.54 -12.44 -5.41
CA ALA A 21 3.85 -11.54 -6.52
C ALA A 21 3.53 -10.06 -6.24
N GLY A 22 2.49 -9.79 -5.44
CA GLY A 22 2.16 -8.44 -5.00
C GLY A 22 3.11 -7.96 -3.89
N GLN A 23 3.51 -8.86 -2.98
CA GLN A 23 4.52 -8.55 -1.96
C GLN A 23 5.86 -8.18 -2.60
N ALA A 24 6.32 -8.97 -3.59
CA ALA A 24 7.56 -8.69 -4.32
C ALA A 24 7.52 -7.32 -5.03
N LEU A 25 6.39 -6.98 -5.66
CA LEU A 25 6.21 -5.67 -6.29
C LEU A 25 6.24 -4.54 -5.25
N LEU A 26 5.58 -4.72 -4.11
CA LEU A 26 5.51 -3.72 -3.05
C LEU A 26 6.88 -3.48 -2.41
N SER A 27 7.67 -4.53 -2.18
CA SER A 27 9.06 -4.42 -1.70
C SER A 27 9.94 -3.67 -2.69
N LEU A 28 9.88 -4.04 -3.98
CA LEU A 28 10.63 -3.34 -5.03
C LEU A 28 10.23 -1.86 -5.11
N ALA A 29 8.94 -1.56 -4.98
CA ALA A 29 8.47 -0.17 -4.97
C ALA A 29 8.94 0.59 -3.72
N ALA A 30 8.96 -0.04 -2.55
CA ALA A 30 9.49 0.55 -1.33
C ALA A 30 10.95 1.01 -1.50
N GLU A 31 11.78 0.14 -2.08
CA GLU A 31 13.19 0.44 -2.37
C GLU A 31 13.35 1.51 -3.46
N ARG A 32 12.68 1.34 -4.61
CA ARG A 32 12.90 2.18 -5.81
C ARG A 32 12.21 3.53 -5.72
N MET A 33 11.12 3.64 -4.98
CA MET A 33 10.32 4.87 -4.87
C MET A 33 10.50 5.57 -3.52
N ALA A 34 11.40 5.06 -2.66
CA ALA A 34 11.64 5.54 -1.30
C ALA A 34 10.33 5.75 -0.54
N LEU A 35 9.47 4.73 -0.50
CA LEU A 35 8.19 4.82 0.20
C LEU A 35 8.46 5.01 1.70
N SER A 36 7.89 6.07 2.29
CA SER A 36 7.81 6.16 3.75
C SER A 36 6.88 5.06 4.27
N ALA A 37 6.99 4.72 5.56
CA ALA A 37 6.08 3.77 6.21
C ALA A 37 4.60 4.16 6.03
N ARG A 38 4.30 5.47 6.08
CA ARG A 38 2.96 6.01 5.80
C ARG A 38 2.53 5.74 4.37
N ALA A 39 3.41 6.00 3.39
CA ALA A 39 3.14 5.75 1.98
C ALA A 39 2.92 4.25 1.70
N TYR A 40 3.68 3.38 2.38
CA TYR A 40 3.51 1.93 2.29
C TYR A 40 2.12 1.51 2.79
N HIS A 41 1.74 1.89 4.02
CA HIS A 41 0.42 1.54 4.57
C HIS A 41 -0.72 2.16 3.75
N ARG A 42 -0.57 3.38 3.26
CA ARG A 42 -1.56 4.00 2.38
C ARG A 42 -1.72 3.23 1.07
N THR A 43 -0.62 2.73 0.51
CA THR A 43 -0.65 1.88 -0.69
C THR A 43 -1.45 0.59 -0.41
N LEU A 44 -1.23 -0.07 0.74
CA LEU A 44 -2.01 -1.25 1.13
C LEU A 44 -3.51 -0.96 1.27
N LYS A 45 -3.89 0.16 1.92
CA LYS A 45 -5.30 0.57 2.06
C LYS A 45 -5.98 0.79 0.70
N VAL A 46 -5.29 1.48 -0.19
CA VAL A 46 -5.79 1.74 -1.55
C VAL A 46 -5.90 0.43 -2.31
N ALA A 47 -4.89 -0.44 -2.24
CA ALA A 47 -4.92 -1.75 -2.89
C ALA A 47 -6.06 -2.65 -2.38
N ARG A 48 -6.35 -2.64 -1.06
CA ARG A 48 -7.53 -3.33 -0.51
C ARG A 48 -8.83 -2.76 -1.06
N THR A 49 -8.94 -1.44 -1.13
CA THR A 49 -10.13 -0.77 -1.68
C THR A 49 -10.33 -1.13 -3.15
N ILE A 50 -9.26 -1.14 -3.94
CA ILE A 50 -9.32 -1.58 -5.35
C ILE A 50 -9.73 -3.05 -5.44
N ALA A 51 -9.19 -3.92 -4.58
CA ALA A 51 -9.58 -5.33 -4.54
C ALA A 51 -11.06 -5.52 -4.21
N ASP A 52 -11.61 -4.73 -3.28
CA ASP A 52 -13.03 -4.75 -2.95
C ASP A 52 -13.90 -4.30 -4.14
N LEU A 53 -13.46 -3.26 -4.86
CA LEU A 53 -14.15 -2.78 -6.06
C LEU A 53 -14.08 -3.79 -7.22
N ASP A 54 -13.00 -4.54 -7.33
CA ASP A 54 -12.84 -5.65 -8.28
C ASP A 54 -13.62 -6.92 -7.88
N GLY A 55 -14.23 -6.93 -6.68
CA GLY A 55 -14.88 -8.14 -6.13
C GLY A 55 -13.90 -9.26 -5.81
N ALA A 56 -12.60 -8.95 -5.68
CA ALA A 56 -11.57 -9.93 -5.39
C ALA A 56 -11.52 -10.26 -3.89
N GLY A 57 -11.44 -11.55 -3.56
CA GLY A 57 -11.31 -12.00 -2.17
C GLY A 57 -10.02 -11.55 -1.47
N GLY A 58 -9.02 -11.08 -2.20
CA GLY A 58 -7.74 -10.66 -1.64
C GLY A 58 -6.96 -9.70 -2.55
N VAL A 59 -5.95 -9.08 -1.97
CA VAL A 59 -5.07 -8.13 -2.68
C VAL A 59 -4.13 -8.90 -3.61
N LYS A 60 -4.21 -8.60 -4.91
CA LYS A 60 -3.38 -9.18 -5.96
C LYS A 60 -2.35 -8.16 -6.42
N ARG A 61 -1.33 -8.63 -7.15
CA ARG A 61 -0.30 -7.78 -7.76
C ARG A 61 -0.88 -6.63 -8.59
N VAL A 62 -1.98 -6.86 -9.31
CA VAL A 62 -2.63 -5.81 -10.13
C VAL A 62 -3.16 -4.66 -9.27
N HIS A 63 -3.78 -4.94 -8.13
CA HIS A 63 -4.27 -3.91 -7.21
C HIS A 63 -3.12 -3.10 -6.59
N ILE A 64 -2.00 -3.75 -6.28
CA ILE A 64 -0.78 -3.08 -5.81
C ILE A 64 -0.22 -2.15 -6.90
N ALA A 65 -0.13 -2.63 -8.14
CA ALA A 65 0.38 -1.84 -9.26
C ALA A 65 -0.47 -0.58 -9.52
N GLU A 66 -1.79 -0.71 -9.42
CA GLU A 66 -2.72 0.41 -9.56
C GLU A 66 -2.59 1.40 -8.38
N ALA A 67 -2.57 0.90 -7.13
CA ALA A 67 -2.38 1.73 -5.95
C ALA A 67 -1.07 2.54 -6.00
N LEU A 68 0.03 1.92 -6.45
CA LEU A 68 1.31 2.59 -6.66
C LEU A 68 1.26 3.61 -7.79
N SER A 69 0.50 3.36 -8.86
CA SER A 69 0.33 4.32 -9.96
C SER A 69 -0.42 5.57 -9.51
N LEU A 70 -1.44 5.40 -8.66
CA LEU A 70 -2.19 6.48 -8.02
C LEU A 70 -1.36 7.27 -7.00
N LYS A 71 -0.26 6.70 -6.47
CA LYS A 71 0.66 7.40 -5.56
C LYS A 71 1.10 8.75 -6.05
N ARG A 72 1.31 8.93 -7.35
CA ARG A 72 1.73 10.22 -7.90
C ARG A 72 0.77 11.36 -7.53
N VAL A 73 -0.52 11.08 -7.34
CA VAL A 73 -1.53 12.05 -6.94
C VAL A 73 -1.38 12.46 -5.47
N TRP A 74 -1.04 11.53 -4.57
CA TRP A 74 -0.96 11.81 -3.13
C TRP A 74 0.45 12.03 -2.59
N ALA A 75 1.49 11.70 -3.35
CA ALA A 75 2.88 12.00 -3.03
C ALA A 75 3.21 13.50 -3.11
N GLY A 76 2.48 14.25 -3.94
CA GLY A 76 2.60 15.71 -4.00
C GLY A 76 2.29 16.40 -2.66
N ALA A 77 1.52 15.75 -1.79
CA ALA A 77 1.12 16.27 -0.49
C ALA A 77 2.05 15.87 0.68
N GLU A 78 2.97 14.90 0.49
CA GLU A 78 3.71 14.25 1.59
C GLU A 78 5.24 14.45 1.54
N ARG A 79 5.78 15.39 0.74
CA ARG A 79 7.24 15.62 0.67
C ARG A 79 7.81 16.29 1.94
N GLY A 80 8.42 15.48 2.81
CA GLY A 80 9.39 15.89 3.83
C GLY A 80 10.63 14.98 3.78
N PRO A 81 11.81 15.41 4.25
CA PRO A 81 13.05 14.65 4.15
C PRO A 81 12.98 13.38 5.03
N ILE A 82 13.47 12.26 4.50
CA ILE A 82 13.48 10.96 5.21
C ILE A 82 14.82 10.83 5.93
N ALA A 83 14.80 10.96 7.25
CA ALA A 83 15.87 10.48 8.11
C ALA A 83 15.84 8.95 8.13
N THR A 84 16.98 8.35 7.80
CA THR A 84 17.26 6.93 7.89
C THR A 84 17.12 6.45 9.33
N ALA A 85 16.22 5.51 9.58
CA ALA A 85 16.21 4.71 10.80
C ALA A 85 15.73 3.30 10.45
N GLN A 86 16.68 2.37 10.35
CA GLN A 86 16.44 0.93 10.45
C GLN A 86 17.01 0.48 11.80
N ALA A 87 16.18 -0.22 12.57
CA ALA A 87 16.55 -1.29 13.47
C ALA A 87 15.72 -2.51 13.04
#